data_AF-A0A7X6PIJ2-F1
#
_entry.id   AF-A0A7X6PIJ2-F1
#
_cell.length_a   1.000
_cell.length_b   1.000
_cell.length_c   1.000
_cell.angle_alpha   90.00
_cell.angle_beta   90.00
_cell.angle_gamma   90.00
#
_symmetry.space_group_name_H-M   'P 1'
#
loop_
_entity.id
_entity.type
_entity.pdbx_description
1 polymer ?
#
loop_
_entity_poly.entity_id
_entity_poly.type
_entity_poly.pdbx_seq_one_letter_code
_entity_poly.pdbx_strand_id
1 'polypeptide(L)'
;HWNYLATMGRRHEEGTKAVDASGWSKSVNGVYGFENGHILLWTNTVNPEVRPIYDTRDEMVKRLGETKTDLIISQTRNLGLYPNVYLMDQFSTQIRVTRPISADKTEVTIYCWAPKGESAEHRALRLRQYEDFFNVSGMGTADDLEEFRACQEGYGAASSAPWNDLSRGAPLWIDGPDENAKKLGINPLLSGERSEDEGLFVCQHDFWLSSMKNALDKEKEQLEQAKSANNVA
;
A
#
# COMPACT_ATOMS: atom_id res chain seq x y z
N HIS A 1 -13.83 3.76 -9.75
CA HIS A 1 -14.73 3.72 -8.57
C HIS A 1 -15.97 4.66 -8.65
N TRP A 2 -16.71 4.73 -9.77
CA TRP A 2 -17.98 5.50 -9.82
C TRP A 2 -19.07 4.88 -8.92
N ASN A 3 -19.13 3.55 -8.87
CA ASN A 3 -20.09 2.80 -8.05
C ASN A 3 -19.87 3.01 -6.54
N TYR A 4 -18.62 3.19 -6.11
CA TYR A 4 -18.29 3.54 -4.74
C TYR A 4 -18.77 4.94 -4.38
N LEU A 5 -18.50 5.94 -5.24
CA LEU A 5 -18.97 7.31 -5.06
C LEU A 5 -20.51 7.38 -4.92
N ALA A 6 -21.23 6.63 -5.76
CA ALA A 6 -22.70 6.55 -5.70
C ALA A 6 -23.22 5.86 -4.41
N THR A 7 -22.47 4.92 -3.85
CA THR A 7 -22.85 4.23 -2.61
C THR A 7 -22.52 5.07 -1.36
N MET A 8 -21.41 5.80 -1.37
CA MET A 8 -21.11 6.81 -0.35
C MET A 8 -22.17 7.91 -0.31
N GLY A 9 -22.64 8.36 -1.48
CA GLY A 9 -23.75 9.31 -1.58
C GLY A 9 -25.02 8.81 -0.89
N ARG A 10 -25.43 7.55 -1.14
CA ARG A 10 -26.61 6.94 -0.48
C ARG A 10 -26.42 6.72 1.02
N ARG A 11 -25.24 6.34 1.47
CA ARG A 11 -24.95 6.13 2.90
C ARG A 11 -24.88 7.41 3.72
N HIS A 12 -24.49 8.51 3.08
CA HIS A 12 -24.61 9.84 3.67
C HIS A 12 -26.08 10.18 3.97
N GLU A 13 -27.02 9.84 3.07
CA GLU A 13 -28.46 10.01 3.28
C GLU A 13 -29.01 9.11 4.40
N GLU A 14 -28.43 7.91 4.60
CA GLU A 14 -28.77 6.96 5.67
C GLU A 14 -28.04 7.23 7.00
N GLY A 15 -27.21 8.29 7.09
CA GLY A 15 -26.57 8.74 8.33
C GLY A 15 -25.24 8.08 8.69
N THR A 16 -24.64 7.27 7.81
CA THR A 16 -23.29 6.71 8.02
C THR A 16 -22.23 7.70 7.56
N LYS A 17 -21.40 8.20 8.49
CA LYS A 17 -20.26 9.06 8.15
C LYS A 17 -19.18 8.23 7.44
N ALA A 18 -18.97 8.51 6.16
CA ALA A 18 -17.96 7.85 5.35
C ALA A 18 -16.86 8.81 4.89
N VAL A 19 -15.68 8.27 4.60
CA VAL A 19 -14.55 9.05 4.06
C VAL A 19 -14.86 9.42 2.61
N ASP A 20 -14.67 10.69 2.25
CA ASP A 20 -14.96 11.18 0.90
C ASP A 20 -13.90 10.68 -0.10
N ALA A 21 -14.33 9.81 -1.02
CA ALA A 21 -13.48 9.26 -2.08
C ALA A 21 -13.25 10.25 -3.24
N SER A 22 -14.12 11.26 -3.39
CA SER A 22 -14.04 12.23 -4.50
C SER A 22 -12.94 13.28 -4.32
N GLY A 23 -12.51 13.47 -3.07
CA GLY A 23 -11.42 14.37 -2.69
C GLY A 23 -10.02 13.76 -2.82
N TRP A 24 -9.89 12.46 -3.07
CA TRP A 24 -8.59 11.77 -3.05
C TRP A 24 -7.59 12.33 -4.07
N SER A 25 -8.02 12.51 -5.33
CA SER A 25 -7.19 13.08 -6.40
C SER A 25 -6.98 14.60 -6.28
N LYS A 26 -7.73 15.27 -5.39
CA LYS A 26 -7.60 16.71 -5.11
C LYS A 26 -6.80 16.99 -3.85
N SER A 27 -6.49 15.96 -3.08
CA SER A 27 -5.76 16.07 -1.82
C SER A 27 -4.25 16.05 -2.06
N VAL A 28 -3.50 16.69 -1.17
CA VAL A 28 -2.04 16.57 -1.17
C VAL A 28 -1.67 15.13 -0.85
N ASN A 29 -0.81 14.55 -1.68
CA ASN A 29 -0.48 13.14 -1.63
C ASN A 29 0.97 12.92 -2.09
N GLY A 30 1.41 11.67 -2.09
CA GLY A 30 2.72 11.32 -2.58
C GLY A 30 3.03 9.84 -2.41
N VAL A 31 4.21 9.47 -2.88
CA VAL A 31 4.72 8.10 -2.90
C VAL A 31 6.16 8.04 -2.44
N TYR A 32 6.53 6.93 -1.82
CA TYR A 32 7.87 6.66 -1.35
C TYR A 32 8.33 5.26 -1.74
N GLY A 33 9.56 5.16 -2.22
CA GLY A 33 10.30 3.91 -2.36
C GLY A 33 11.38 3.81 -1.28
N PHE A 34 11.51 2.65 -0.64
CA PHE A 34 12.48 2.40 0.42
C PHE A 34 13.45 1.28 0.05
N GLU A 35 14.47 1.10 0.89
CA GLU A 35 15.28 -0.11 0.91
C GLU A 35 14.41 -1.36 1.04
N ASN A 36 14.97 -2.50 0.60
CA ASN A 36 14.32 -3.81 0.64
C ASN A 36 12.99 -3.87 -0.14
N GLY A 37 12.80 -2.95 -1.10
CA GLY A 37 11.65 -2.91 -1.99
C GLY A 37 10.33 -2.52 -1.32
N HIS A 38 10.39 -2.01 -0.08
CA HIS A 38 9.19 -1.49 0.58
C HIS A 38 8.72 -0.21 -0.09
N ILE A 39 7.41 0.00 -0.11
CA ILE A 39 6.79 1.12 -0.81
C ILE A 39 5.68 1.73 0.04
N LEU A 40 5.45 3.03 -0.07
CA LEU A 40 4.36 3.71 0.62
C LEU A 40 3.67 4.68 -0.33
N LEU A 41 2.34 4.60 -0.41
CA LEU A 41 1.52 5.69 -0.91
C LEU A 41 0.87 6.39 0.29
N TRP A 42 0.84 7.71 0.30
CA TRP A 42 0.16 8.49 1.33
C TRP A 42 -0.71 9.58 0.73
N THR A 43 -1.72 10.01 1.48
CA THR A 43 -2.65 11.06 1.05
C THR A 43 -3.21 11.77 2.28
N ASN A 44 -3.38 13.09 2.23
CA ASN A 44 -4.07 13.83 3.27
C ASN A 44 -5.57 13.48 3.24
N THR A 45 -6.16 13.24 4.41
CA THR A 45 -7.60 12.99 4.53
C THR A 45 -8.36 14.31 4.42
N VAL A 46 -9.42 14.35 3.61
CA VAL A 46 -10.26 15.56 3.43
C VAL A 46 -11.20 15.78 4.63
N ASN A 47 -11.67 14.72 5.25
CA ASN A 47 -12.58 14.73 6.41
C ASN A 47 -12.06 13.84 7.56
N PRO A 48 -10.93 14.19 8.21
CA PRO A 48 -10.33 13.35 9.25
C PRO A 48 -11.25 13.06 10.45
N GLU A 49 -12.24 13.91 10.71
CA GLU A 49 -13.20 13.82 11.81
C GLU A 49 -14.16 12.62 11.74
N VAL A 50 -14.27 11.98 10.57
CA VAL A 50 -15.10 10.76 10.44
C VAL A 50 -14.31 9.48 10.75
N ARG A 51 -13.00 9.60 11.00
CA ARG A 51 -12.14 8.45 11.30
C ARG A 51 -12.26 8.10 12.79
N PRO A 52 -12.35 6.81 13.16
CA PRO A 52 -12.50 6.42 14.57
C PRO A 52 -11.33 6.82 15.48
N ILE A 53 -10.17 7.17 14.91
CA ILE A 53 -9.00 7.63 15.68
C ILE A 53 -9.08 9.11 16.07
N TYR A 54 -9.97 9.91 15.45
CA TYR A 54 -9.98 11.36 15.59
C TYR A 54 -10.16 11.83 17.03
N ASP A 55 -11.07 11.20 17.77
CA ASP A 55 -11.39 11.56 19.17
C ASP A 55 -10.23 11.31 20.15
N THR A 56 -9.17 10.62 19.71
CA THR A 56 -7.97 10.35 20.52
C THR A 56 -6.88 11.40 20.36
N ARG A 57 -7.13 12.50 19.62
CA ARG A 57 -6.14 13.56 19.33
C ARG A 57 -5.45 14.07 20.58
N ASP A 58 -6.20 14.48 21.61
CA ASP A 58 -5.61 15.09 22.81
C ASP A 58 -4.68 14.12 23.57
N GLU A 59 -5.01 12.84 23.62
CA GLU A 59 -4.13 11.81 24.18
C GLU A 59 -2.87 11.65 23.32
N MET A 60 -3.02 11.57 22.00
CA MET A 60 -1.91 11.40 21.08
C MET A 60 -0.97 12.61 21.10
N VAL A 61 -1.48 13.85 21.17
CA VAL A 61 -0.66 15.06 21.29
C VAL A 61 0.20 15.00 22.56
N LYS A 62 -0.39 14.59 23.69
CA LYS A 62 0.35 14.42 24.95
C LYS A 62 1.47 13.37 24.84
N ARG A 63 1.24 12.30 24.07
CA ARG A 63 2.19 11.17 23.93
C ARG A 63 3.26 11.37 22.85
N LEU A 64 2.90 12.01 21.74
CA LEU A 64 3.68 12.01 20.50
C LEU A 64 4.03 13.41 20.00
N GLY A 65 3.47 14.45 20.62
CA GLY A 65 3.54 15.82 20.13
C GLY A 65 2.53 16.09 19.01
N GLU A 66 2.37 17.37 18.69
CA GLU A 66 1.35 17.84 17.75
C GLU A 66 1.62 17.38 16.32
N THR A 67 2.82 17.60 15.79
CA THR A 67 3.16 17.27 14.39
C THR A 67 2.92 15.79 14.06
N LYS A 68 3.38 14.87 14.91
CA LYS A 68 3.20 13.43 14.68
C LYS A 68 1.73 13.03 14.78
N THR A 69 0.99 13.64 15.71
CA THR A 69 -0.45 13.39 15.87
C THR A 69 -1.23 13.84 14.65
N ASP A 70 -0.95 15.04 14.14
CA ASP A 70 -1.62 15.56 12.95
C ASP A 70 -1.34 14.70 11.73
N LEU A 71 -0.12 14.21 11.55
CA LEU A 71 0.20 13.27 10.47
C LEU A 71 -0.55 11.93 10.64
N ILE A 72 -0.69 11.41 11.86
CA ILE A 72 -1.43 10.16 12.11
C ILE A 72 -2.92 10.33 11.76
N ILE A 73 -3.55 11.42 12.19
CA ILE A 73 -4.99 11.65 12.03
C ILE A 73 -5.35 12.12 10.61
N SER A 74 -4.53 13.00 10.04
CA SER A 74 -4.85 13.71 8.81
C SER A 74 -4.23 13.08 7.57
N GLN A 75 -3.57 11.92 7.70
CA GLN A 75 -3.08 11.17 6.55
C GLN A 75 -3.55 9.72 6.57
N THR A 76 -3.73 9.21 5.36
CA THR A 76 -3.91 7.80 5.04
C THR A 76 -2.66 7.27 4.34
N ARG A 77 -2.43 5.98 4.46
CA ARG A 77 -1.23 5.26 4.05
C ARG A 77 -1.63 3.91 3.46
N ASN A 78 -0.91 3.53 2.42
CA ASN A 78 -0.89 2.20 1.85
C ASN A 78 0.58 1.75 1.81
N LEU A 79 1.02 1.09 2.87
CA LEU A 79 2.40 0.64 3.06
C LEU A 79 2.53 -0.80 2.58
N GLY A 80 3.27 -1.01 1.49
CA GLY A 80 3.72 -2.31 1.02
C GLY A 80 5.02 -2.72 1.71
N LEU A 81 4.91 -3.58 2.71
CA LEU A 81 6.02 -4.36 3.25
C LEU A 81 6.32 -5.52 2.29
N TYR A 82 7.23 -5.26 1.37
CA TYR A 82 7.77 -6.27 0.47
C TYR A 82 8.20 -7.55 1.22
N PRO A 83 7.88 -8.75 0.71
CA PRO A 83 7.33 -8.98 -0.63
C PRO A 83 5.80 -8.88 -0.75
N ASN A 84 5.05 -9.04 0.35
CA ASN A 84 3.64 -9.41 0.20
C ASN A 84 2.70 -9.03 1.35
N VAL A 85 3.08 -8.07 2.20
CA VAL A 85 2.21 -7.58 3.27
C VAL A 85 1.91 -6.11 3.05
N TYR A 86 0.63 -5.74 3.06
CA TYR A 86 0.18 -4.36 2.98
C TYR A 86 -0.48 -3.94 4.28
N LEU A 87 -0.03 -2.81 4.85
CA LEU A 87 -0.65 -2.14 5.98
C LEU A 87 -1.35 -0.89 5.46
N MET A 88 -2.68 -0.86 5.61
CA MET A 88 -3.50 0.18 5.00
C MET A 88 -4.43 0.80 6.04
N ASP A 89 -4.52 2.13 6.06
CA ASP A 89 -5.39 2.90 6.97
C ASP A 89 -6.23 3.96 6.25
N GLN A 90 -6.57 3.70 4.98
CA GLN A 90 -7.32 4.59 4.09
C GLN A 90 -8.79 4.77 4.53
N PHE A 91 -9.71 3.96 4.01
CA PHE A 91 -11.14 4.00 4.38
C PHE A 91 -11.44 3.33 5.72
N SER A 92 -10.67 2.29 6.02
CA SER A 92 -10.62 1.57 7.29
C SER A 92 -9.22 0.95 7.41
N THR A 93 -8.98 0.23 8.49
CA THR A 93 -7.67 -0.34 8.81
C THR A 93 -7.62 -1.82 8.47
N GLN A 94 -6.70 -2.20 7.57
CA GLN A 94 -6.50 -3.60 7.19
C GLN A 94 -5.02 -3.99 7.12
N ILE A 95 -4.79 -5.29 7.28
CA ILE A 95 -3.57 -5.97 6.88
C ILE A 95 -3.96 -6.89 5.72
N ARG A 96 -3.36 -6.72 4.55
CA ARG A 96 -3.57 -7.58 3.39
C ARG A 96 -2.30 -8.38 3.14
N VAL A 97 -2.42 -9.70 3.07
CA VAL A 97 -1.31 -10.62 2.80
C VAL A 97 -1.57 -11.31 1.46
N THR A 98 -0.64 -11.17 0.51
CA THR A 98 -0.74 -11.77 -0.83
C THR A 98 0.20 -12.97 -0.92
N ARG A 99 -0.30 -14.16 -0.56
CA ARG A 99 0.52 -15.38 -0.56
C ARG A 99 0.55 -15.99 -1.97
N PRO A 100 1.73 -16.05 -2.63
CA PRO A 100 1.85 -16.75 -3.90
C PRO A 100 1.71 -18.27 -3.66
N ILE A 101 0.88 -18.94 -4.47
CA ILE A 101 0.71 -20.39 -4.48
C ILE A 101 1.38 -21.00 -5.71
N SER A 102 1.19 -20.35 -6.86
CA SER A 102 1.87 -20.62 -8.14
C SER A 102 1.97 -19.31 -8.94
N ALA A 103 2.63 -19.33 -10.09
CA ALA A 103 2.80 -18.15 -10.94
C ALA A 103 1.46 -17.52 -11.42
N ASP A 104 0.38 -18.30 -11.38
CA ASP A 104 -0.98 -17.95 -11.83
C ASP A 104 -2.03 -18.03 -10.72
N LYS A 105 -1.60 -18.23 -9.45
CA LYS A 105 -2.53 -18.38 -8.32
C LYS A 105 -1.98 -17.74 -7.05
N THR A 106 -2.79 -16.83 -6.50
CA THR A 106 -2.49 -16.12 -5.26
C THR A 106 -3.64 -16.27 -4.28
N GLU A 107 -3.31 -16.56 -3.03
CA GLU A 107 -4.25 -16.48 -1.90
C GLU A 107 -4.12 -15.10 -1.25
N VAL A 108 -5.23 -14.36 -1.17
CA VAL A 108 -5.26 -13.04 -0.52
C VAL A 108 -6.00 -13.16 0.80
N THR A 109 -5.31 -12.89 1.91
CA THR A 109 -5.93 -12.85 3.23
C THR A 109 -5.99 -11.41 3.73
N ILE A 110 -7.15 -11.00 4.24
CA ILE A 110 -7.37 -9.63 4.72
C ILE A 110 -7.80 -9.69 6.19
N TYR A 111 -7.13 -8.92 7.04
CA TYR A 111 -7.45 -8.78 8.45
C TYR A 111 -7.86 -7.34 8.74
N CYS A 112 -9.10 -7.12 9.15
CA CYS A 112 -9.49 -5.86 9.78
C CYS A 112 -8.86 -5.79 11.16
N TRP A 113 -8.19 -4.68 11.49
CA TRP A 113 -7.55 -4.50 12.80
C TRP A 113 -7.98 -3.19 13.46
N ALA A 114 -7.84 -3.09 14.76
CA ALA A 114 -8.17 -1.90 15.55
C ALA A 114 -7.13 -1.66 16.65
N PRO A 115 -6.92 -0.41 17.10
CA PRO A 115 -6.12 -0.13 18.29
C PRO A 115 -6.67 -0.85 19.53
N LYS A 116 -5.75 -1.31 20.40
CA LYS A 116 -6.13 -1.84 21.71
C LYS A 116 -6.78 -0.72 22.53
N GLY A 117 -7.91 -1.01 23.17
CA GLY A 117 -8.65 -0.04 23.98
C GLY A 117 -9.61 0.86 23.19
N GLU A 118 -9.73 0.70 21.87
CA GLU A 118 -10.75 1.41 21.08
C GLU A 118 -12.16 1.12 21.62
N SER A 119 -13.00 2.16 21.69
CA SER A 119 -14.38 2.11 22.17
C SER A 119 -15.25 1.16 21.36
N ALA A 120 -16.39 0.74 21.91
CA ALA A 120 -17.33 -0.11 21.17
C ALA A 120 -17.92 0.63 19.96
N GLU A 121 -18.16 1.93 20.11
CA GLU A 121 -18.72 2.83 19.11
C GLU A 121 -17.74 3.03 17.93
N HIS A 122 -16.48 3.34 18.22
CA HIS A 122 -15.43 3.48 17.21
C HIS A 122 -15.14 2.16 16.50
N ARG A 123 -15.15 1.05 17.23
CA ARG A 123 -14.98 -0.28 16.64
C ARG A 123 -16.14 -0.63 15.71
N ALA A 124 -17.37 -0.34 16.10
CA ALA A 124 -18.54 -0.55 15.25
C ALA A 124 -18.43 0.30 13.96
N LEU A 125 -18.07 1.58 14.08
CA LEU A 125 -17.85 2.46 12.93
C LEU A 125 -16.77 1.92 11.98
N ARG A 126 -15.63 1.51 12.52
CA ARG A 126 -14.51 0.94 11.76
C ARG A 126 -14.92 -0.31 10.99
N LEU A 127 -15.65 -1.21 11.64
CA LEU A 127 -16.15 -2.44 11.01
C LEU A 127 -17.11 -2.13 9.87
N ARG A 128 -18.02 -1.16 10.04
CA ARG A 128 -18.91 -0.73 8.95
C ARG A 128 -18.12 -0.13 7.78
N GLN A 129 -17.17 0.77 8.07
CA GLN A 129 -16.30 1.33 7.03
C GLN A 129 -15.48 0.25 6.31
N TYR A 130 -15.04 -0.79 7.02
CA TYR A 130 -14.33 -1.93 6.45
C TYR A 130 -15.23 -2.78 5.54
N GLU A 131 -16.45 -3.08 5.98
CA GLU A 131 -17.43 -3.87 5.25
C GLU A 131 -17.80 -3.24 3.90
N ASP A 132 -17.80 -1.90 3.82
CA ASP A 132 -18.24 -1.18 2.63
C ASP A 132 -17.26 -1.28 1.47
N PHE A 133 -15.97 -1.29 1.80
CA PHE A 133 -14.91 -1.12 0.81
C PHE A 133 -13.98 -2.33 0.72
N PHE A 134 -13.47 -2.80 1.84
CA PHE A 134 -12.33 -3.72 1.90
C PHE A 134 -12.68 -5.20 2.08
N ASN A 135 -13.88 -5.53 2.56
CA ASN A 135 -14.25 -6.94 2.70
C ASN A 135 -14.32 -7.65 1.34
N VAL A 136 -14.44 -8.99 1.36
CA VAL A 136 -14.40 -9.81 0.12
C VAL A 136 -15.51 -9.43 -0.87
N SER A 137 -16.68 -9.04 -0.36
CA SER A 137 -17.82 -8.54 -1.14
C SER A 137 -17.82 -7.01 -1.30
N GLY A 138 -16.77 -6.35 -0.84
CA GLY A 138 -16.67 -4.90 -0.75
C GLY A 138 -16.45 -4.31 -2.13
N MET A 139 -16.86 -3.07 -2.31
CA MET A 139 -16.81 -2.45 -3.64
C MET A 139 -15.39 -2.33 -4.18
N GLY A 140 -14.38 -2.14 -3.32
CA GLY A 140 -12.99 -2.08 -3.76
C GLY A 140 -12.45 -3.44 -4.22
N THR A 141 -12.86 -4.53 -3.58
CA THR A 141 -12.32 -5.87 -3.88
C THR A 141 -12.71 -6.35 -5.28
N ALA A 142 -13.95 -6.10 -5.72
CA ALA A 142 -14.37 -6.50 -7.06
C ALA A 142 -13.64 -5.73 -8.17
N ASP A 143 -13.44 -4.42 -7.97
CA ASP A 143 -12.67 -3.56 -8.89
C ASP A 143 -11.19 -4.03 -8.93
N ASP A 144 -10.55 -4.24 -7.78
CA ASP A 144 -9.17 -4.76 -7.66
C ASP A 144 -8.99 -6.12 -8.36
N LEU A 145 -9.95 -7.04 -8.21
CA LEU A 145 -9.85 -8.40 -8.78
C LEU A 145 -9.91 -8.41 -10.31
N GLU A 146 -10.64 -7.47 -10.92
CA GLU A 146 -10.65 -7.33 -12.38
C GLU A 146 -9.31 -6.77 -12.88
N GLU A 147 -8.76 -5.76 -12.21
CA GLU A 147 -7.43 -5.23 -12.54
C GLU A 147 -6.35 -6.32 -12.43
N PHE A 148 -6.39 -7.14 -11.37
CA PHE A 148 -5.43 -8.26 -11.24
C PHE A 148 -5.58 -9.30 -12.35
N ARG A 149 -6.81 -9.61 -12.76
CA ARG A 149 -7.06 -10.53 -13.88
C ARG A 149 -6.52 -9.96 -15.19
N ALA A 150 -6.80 -8.68 -15.46
CA ALA A 150 -6.32 -7.98 -16.65
C ALA A 150 -4.79 -7.91 -16.69
N CYS A 151 -4.15 -7.60 -15.56
CA CYS A 151 -2.68 -7.65 -15.43
C CYS A 151 -2.14 -9.06 -15.72
N GLN A 152 -2.72 -10.10 -15.13
CA GLN A 152 -2.28 -11.48 -15.36
C GLN A 152 -2.37 -11.89 -16.84
N GLU A 153 -3.47 -11.53 -17.51
CA GLU A 153 -3.65 -11.79 -18.94
C GLU A 153 -2.64 -10.99 -19.77
N GLY A 154 -2.45 -9.71 -19.47
CA GLY A 154 -1.47 -8.84 -20.13
C GLY A 154 -0.04 -9.36 -20.00
N TYR A 155 0.36 -9.80 -18.80
CA TYR A 155 1.69 -10.39 -18.57
C TYR A 155 1.85 -11.76 -19.24
N GLY A 156 0.75 -12.48 -19.49
CA GLY A 156 0.75 -13.68 -20.32
C GLY A 156 1.21 -13.43 -21.77
N ALA A 157 1.10 -12.19 -22.27
CA ALA A 157 1.56 -11.78 -23.59
C ALA A 157 3.04 -11.35 -23.64
N ALA A 158 3.82 -11.60 -22.58
CA ALA A 158 5.22 -11.16 -22.47
C ALA A 158 6.12 -11.63 -23.63
N SER A 159 5.80 -12.75 -24.29
CA SER A 159 6.54 -13.22 -25.49
C SER A 159 6.46 -12.26 -26.67
N SER A 160 5.40 -11.45 -26.74
CA SER A 160 5.15 -10.49 -27.82
C SER A 160 5.32 -9.04 -27.36
N ALA A 161 5.14 -8.75 -26.08
CA ALA A 161 5.36 -7.44 -25.47
C ALA A 161 6.11 -7.59 -24.13
N PRO A 162 7.45 -7.65 -24.14
CA PRO A 162 8.24 -8.02 -22.97
C PRO A 162 8.45 -6.89 -21.95
N TRP A 163 8.01 -5.67 -22.25
CA TRP A 163 8.33 -4.48 -21.46
C TRP A 163 7.07 -3.84 -20.87
N ASN A 164 7.14 -3.50 -19.58
CA ASN A 164 6.21 -2.58 -18.91
C ASN A 164 6.95 -1.26 -18.68
N ASP A 165 6.33 -0.14 -19.06
CA ASP A 165 6.85 1.19 -18.77
C ASP A 165 6.41 1.60 -17.35
N LEU A 166 7.38 2.05 -16.53
CA LEU A 166 7.17 2.54 -15.17
C LEU A 166 7.80 3.93 -15.02
N SER A 167 7.71 4.75 -16.05
CA SER A 167 8.36 6.08 -16.12
C SER A 167 7.46 7.24 -15.68
N ARG A 168 6.22 6.98 -15.24
CA ARG A 168 5.30 8.06 -14.88
C ARG A 168 5.85 8.86 -13.69
N GLY A 169 6.05 10.16 -13.92
CA GLY A 169 6.60 11.09 -12.95
C GLY A 169 8.14 11.15 -12.92
N ALA A 170 8.86 10.38 -13.75
CA ALA A 170 10.32 10.28 -13.67
C ALA A 170 11.11 11.60 -13.60
N PRO A 171 10.77 12.65 -14.38
CA PRO A 171 11.46 13.94 -14.27
C PRO A 171 11.19 14.72 -12.96
N LEU A 172 10.20 14.29 -12.18
CA LEU A 172 9.73 14.94 -10.95
C LEU A 172 10.14 14.18 -9.69
N TRP A 173 10.72 12.99 -9.82
CA TRP A 173 11.13 12.20 -8.67
C TRP A 173 12.28 12.89 -7.91
N ILE A 174 12.22 12.77 -6.59
CA ILE A 174 13.21 13.31 -5.67
C ILE A 174 14.02 12.13 -5.15
N ASP A 175 15.35 12.23 -5.25
CA ASP A 175 16.27 11.31 -4.57
C ASP A 175 16.28 11.64 -3.06
N GLY A 176 15.86 10.69 -2.25
CA GLY A 176 15.75 10.83 -0.80
C GLY A 176 14.41 11.39 -0.28
N PRO A 177 14.39 11.85 0.99
CA PRO A 177 13.17 12.33 1.67
C PRO A 177 12.71 13.71 1.17
N ASP A 178 11.42 13.82 0.83
CA ASP A 178 10.72 15.10 0.70
C ASP A 178 10.38 15.75 2.07
N GLU A 179 9.73 16.90 2.05
CA GLU A 179 9.35 17.63 3.29
C GLU A 179 8.35 16.85 4.16
N ASN A 180 7.47 16.04 3.58
CA ASN A 180 6.51 15.24 4.33
C ASN A 180 7.21 14.04 5.01
N ALA A 181 8.13 13.38 4.31
CA ALA A 181 8.97 12.31 4.83
C ALA A 181 9.85 12.80 5.99
N LYS A 182 10.45 13.99 5.86
CA LYS A 182 11.22 14.63 6.95
C LYS A 182 10.36 14.88 8.19
N LYS A 183 9.12 15.37 8.03
CA LYS A 183 8.17 15.57 9.14
C LYS A 183 7.74 14.26 9.80
N LEU A 184 7.59 13.19 9.01
CA LEU A 184 7.32 11.84 9.50
C LEU A 184 8.55 11.19 10.18
N GLY A 185 9.75 11.72 9.95
CA GLY A 185 11.00 11.15 10.44
C GLY A 185 11.38 9.85 9.72
N ILE A 186 11.05 9.74 8.43
CA ILE A 186 11.38 8.58 7.58
C ILE A 186 12.33 9.01 6.45
N ASN A 187 13.16 8.06 6.00
CA ASN A 187 14.18 8.29 4.97
C ASN A 187 13.96 7.33 3.79
N PRO A 188 13.00 7.62 2.88
CA PRO A 188 12.90 6.89 1.62
C PRO A 188 14.11 7.13 0.73
N LEU A 189 14.36 6.17 -0.17
CA LEU A 189 15.33 6.30 -1.26
C LEU A 189 14.80 7.22 -2.37
N LEU A 190 13.48 7.19 -2.58
CA LEU A 190 12.82 7.99 -3.61
C LEU A 190 11.52 8.56 -3.07
N SER A 191 11.26 9.83 -3.36
CA SER A 191 9.97 10.47 -3.13
C SER A 191 9.35 10.95 -4.43
N GLY A 192 8.04 10.77 -4.57
CA GLY A 192 7.22 11.38 -5.62
C GLY A 192 6.10 12.21 -5.00
N GLU A 193 5.86 13.40 -5.53
CA GLU A 193 4.90 14.36 -4.99
C GLU A 193 3.45 14.09 -5.44
N ARG A 194 3.24 13.03 -6.22
CA ARG A 194 1.93 12.63 -6.74
C ARG A 194 1.70 11.14 -6.52
N SER A 195 0.51 10.80 -6.06
CA SER A 195 0.07 9.42 -5.82
C SER A 195 0.06 8.57 -7.08
N GLU A 196 -0.03 9.21 -8.24
CA GLU A 196 0.03 8.61 -9.55
C GLU A 196 1.48 8.29 -9.96
N ASP A 197 2.52 8.86 -9.35
CA ASP A 197 3.89 8.61 -9.78
C ASP A 197 4.32 7.15 -9.51
N GLU A 198 5.14 6.60 -10.40
CA GLU A 198 5.48 5.17 -10.41
C GLU A 198 6.87 4.86 -9.85
N GLY A 199 7.62 5.87 -9.39
CA GLY A 199 8.99 5.71 -8.92
C GLY A 199 9.14 4.72 -7.75
N LEU A 200 8.11 4.60 -6.91
CA LEU A 200 8.07 3.59 -5.84
C LEU A 200 8.21 2.15 -6.38
N PHE A 201 7.62 1.86 -7.55
CA PHE A 201 7.67 0.55 -8.18
C PHE A 201 9.03 0.30 -8.79
N VAL A 202 9.72 1.33 -9.28
CA VAL A 202 11.11 1.20 -9.75
C VAL A 202 12.00 0.73 -8.61
N CYS A 203 11.94 1.38 -7.43
CA CYS A 203 12.70 0.93 -6.25
C CYS A 203 12.39 -0.52 -5.86
N GLN A 204 11.11 -0.92 -5.92
CA GLN A 204 10.70 -2.29 -5.64
C GLN A 204 11.28 -3.29 -6.64
N HIS A 205 11.21 -2.99 -7.94
CA HIS A 205 11.73 -3.87 -9.00
C HIS A 205 13.26 -3.93 -9.00
N ASP A 206 13.96 -2.84 -8.66
CA ASP A 206 15.41 -2.83 -8.50
C ASP A 206 15.87 -3.75 -7.38
N PHE A 207 15.14 -3.74 -6.24
CA PHE A 207 15.42 -4.66 -5.15
C PHE A 207 15.12 -6.12 -5.53
N TRP A 208 14.00 -6.37 -6.22
CA TRP A 208 13.68 -7.70 -6.74
C TRP A 208 14.78 -8.21 -7.69
N LEU A 209 15.19 -7.40 -8.67
CA LEU A 209 16.22 -7.75 -9.65
C LEU A 209 17.55 -8.08 -8.97
N SER A 210 17.95 -7.25 -8.01
CA SER A 210 19.17 -7.47 -7.23
C SER A 210 19.09 -8.75 -6.42
N SER A 211 17.93 -9.03 -5.80
CA SER A 211 17.69 -10.27 -5.04
C SER A 211 17.77 -11.50 -5.93
N MET A 212 17.18 -11.47 -7.13
CA MET A 212 17.21 -12.56 -8.10
C MET A 212 18.62 -12.82 -8.64
N LYS A 213 19.38 -11.78 -8.96
CA LYS A 213 20.80 -11.91 -9.37
C LYS A 213 21.63 -12.56 -8.28
N ASN A 214 21.50 -12.09 -7.04
CA ASN A 214 22.22 -12.64 -5.89
C ASN A 214 21.85 -14.11 -5.62
N ALA A 215 20.59 -14.49 -5.81
CA ALA A 215 20.16 -15.88 -5.69
C ALA A 215 20.78 -16.76 -6.77
N LEU A 216 20.78 -16.29 -8.02
CA LEU A 216 21.37 -17.02 -9.15
C LEU A 216 22.88 -17.24 -8.97
N ASP A 217 23.61 -16.24 -8.48
CA ASP A 217 25.05 -16.37 -8.24
C ASP A 217 25.33 -17.39 -7.13
N LYS A 218 24.56 -17.38 -6.05
CA LYS A 218 24.64 -18.41 -4.99
C LYS A 218 24.34 -19.82 -5.51
N GLU A 219 23.34 -19.97 -6.36
CA GLU A 219 23.02 -21.29 -6.96
C GLU A 219 24.16 -21.81 -7.83
N LYS A 220 24.79 -20.94 -8.63
CA LYS A 220 25.96 -21.30 -9.43
C LYS A 220 27.13 -21.76 -8.56
N GLU A 221 27.44 -20.99 -7.51
CA GLU A 221 28.50 -21.34 -6.56
C GLU A 221 28.25 -22.70 -5.91
N GLN A 222 27.01 -22.97 -5.48
CA GLN A 222 26.63 -24.27 -4.90
C GLN A 222 26.77 -25.42 -5.91
N LEU A 223 26.38 -25.20 -7.17
CA LEU A 223 26.53 -26.20 -8.23
C LEU A 223 28.01 -26.48 -8.56
N GLU A 224 28.87 -25.47 -8.58
CA GLU A 224 30.31 -25.62 -8.79
C GLU A 224 30.98 -26.38 -7.63
N GLN A 225 30.59 -26.09 -6.39
CA GLN A 225 31.06 -26.81 -5.20
C GLN A 225 30.60 -28.27 -5.22
N ALA A 226 29.34 -28.55 -5.58
CA ALA A 226 28.82 -29.91 -5.68
C ALA A 226 29.53 -30.74 -6.77
N LYS A 227 29.81 -30.14 -7.93
CA LYS A 227 30.60 -30.78 -9.00
C LYS A 227 32.03 -31.07 -8.57
N SER A 228 32.65 -30.15 -7.84
CA SER A 228 34.02 -30.32 -7.32
C SER A 228 34.08 -31.42 -6.26
N ALA A 229 33.09 -31.53 -5.38
CA ALA A 229 33.01 -32.59 -4.37
C ALA A 229 32.82 -33.99 -5.00
N ASN A 230 31.99 -34.11 -6.05
CA ASN A 230 31.78 -35.37 -6.76
C ASN A 230 32.98 -35.84 -7.60
N ASN A 231 33.91 -34.93 -7.95
CA ASN A 231 35.14 -35.28 -8.68
C ASN A 231 36.29 -35.72 -7.74
N VAL A 232 36.11 -35.63 -6.43
CA VAL A 232 37.12 -36.00 -5.40
C VAL A 232 36.79 -37.32 -4.71
N ALA A 233 35.62 -37.91 -4.99
CA ALA A 233 35.19 -39.25 -4.55
C ALA A 233 35.40 -40.30 -5.65
#